data_AF-A0A538CCJ8-F1
#
_entry.id   AF-A0A538CCJ8-F1
#
_cell.length_a   1.000
_cell.length_b   1.000
_cell.length_c   1.000
_cell.angle_alpha   90.00
_cell.angle_beta   90.00
_cell.angle_gamma   90.00
#
_symmetry.space_group_name_H-M   'P 1'
#
loop_
_entity.id
_entity.type
_entity.pdbx_description
1 polymer ?
#
loop_
_entity_poly.entity_id
_entity_poly.type
_entity_poly.pdbx_seq_one_letter_code
_entity_poly.pdbx_strand_id
1 'polypeptide(L)'
;MAMTMEGIALRRRFLGVDPGEVERLLAEREIELGQLTRQARLAEERAAEAEGRWHALEKRVIESEQRTLSAEHELKRLQSMLSSLGLELARREQEAEALRVEADDLRRQLEAALARAADIGFEGEGEPRPDPATNFLVTEVAPILRAAEESAAKVLRQARAASEQERAHMDEARGELQAQLGVITTWWNDVHEVLNPIQENLSAARKTIEDIGVQVREALFPLGGLIGTIGQELSKLSQISSPPIPSQSERDAAKRDERAPLPRRERSQKGERLTVSIEEQGERRSETEQVSAGPRPGRGTWWPNAERPRRETGL
;
A
#
# COMPACT_ATOMS: atom_id res chain seq x y z
N MET A 1 19.16 -50.71 12.87
CA MET A 1 19.28 -51.84 11.93
C MET A 1 20.72 -52.27 11.92
N ALA A 2 21.04 -53.43 12.50
CA ALA A 2 22.38 -53.97 12.49
C ALA A 2 22.61 -54.62 11.11
N MET A 3 23.48 -54.03 10.29
CA MET A 3 23.99 -54.70 9.09
C MET A 3 24.91 -55.82 9.56
N THR A 4 24.40 -57.04 9.54
CA THR A 4 25.19 -58.26 9.68
C THR A 4 26.17 -58.31 8.52
N MET A 5 27.42 -57.93 8.78
CA MET A 5 28.56 -58.16 7.87
C MET A 5 28.78 -59.67 7.82
N GLU A 6 28.09 -60.37 6.91
CA GLU A 6 28.40 -61.75 6.59
C GLU A 6 29.83 -61.80 6.04
N GLY A 7 30.74 -62.32 6.86
CA GLY A 7 32.12 -62.54 6.48
C GLY A 7 32.17 -63.56 5.34
N ILE A 8 32.50 -63.10 4.13
CA ILE A 8 32.67 -63.94 2.96
C ILE A 8 33.87 -64.86 3.21
N ALA A 9 33.58 -66.12 3.55
CA ALA A 9 34.60 -67.13 3.82
C ALA A 9 35.12 -67.72 2.49
N LEU A 10 36.20 -67.12 1.99
CA LEU A 10 36.91 -67.57 0.77
C LEU A 10 37.46 -69.00 0.95
N ARG A 11 36.89 -69.97 0.22
CA ARG A 11 37.36 -71.37 0.22
C ARG A 11 38.64 -71.51 -0.59
N ARG A 12 39.78 -71.68 0.08
CA ARG A 12 41.10 -71.88 -0.54
C ARG A 12 41.12 -73.12 -1.45
N ARG A 13 41.37 -72.91 -2.75
CA ARG A 13 41.87 -73.93 -3.70
C ARG A 13 43.28 -73.58 -4.18
N PHE A 14 44.00 -74.58 -4.66
CA PHE A 14 45.47 -74.66 -4.76
C PHE A 14 46.22 -73.61 -5.60
N LEU A 15 45.53 -72.61 -6.19
CA LEU A 15 46.12 -71.42 -6.82
C LEU A 15 45.33 -70.12 -6.56
N GLY A 16 44.69 -70.00 -5.40
CA GLY A 16 44.49 -68.68 -4.76
C GLY A 16 43.09 -68.08 -4.77
N VAL A 17 42.34 -68.05 -5.88
CA VAL A 17 40.97 -67.46 -5.94
C VAL A 17 40.17 -68.16 -7.05
N ASP A 18 38.88 -68.45 -6.83
CA ASP A 18 37.99 -68.99 -7.88
C ASP A 18 37.62 -67.86 -8.87
N PRO A 19 37.90 -67.99 -10.19
CA PRO A 19 37.56 -66.96 -11.17
C PRO A 19 36.06 -66.61 -11.17
N GLY A 20 35.16 -67.56 -10.87
CA GLY A 20 33.73 -67.29 -10.78
C GLY A 20 33.34 -66.41 -9.58
N GLU A 21 34.14 -66.41 -8.51
CA GLU A 21 33.94 -65.54 -7.34
C GLU A 21 34.42 -64.11 -7.63
N VAL A 22 35.51 -63.97 -8.38
CA VAL A 22 36.00 -62.66 -8.86
C VAL A 22 34.99 -62.00 -9.79
N GLU A 23 34.43 -62.74 -10.75
CA GLU A 23 33.40 -62.22 -11.66
C GLU A 23 32.14 -61.76 -10.91
N ARG A 24 31.71 -62.51 -9.89
CA ARG A 24 30.56 -62.12 -9.04
C ARG A 24 30.85 -60.85 -8.24
N LEU A 25 32.02 -60.74 -7.61
CA LEU A 25 32.40 -59.55 -6.85
C LEU A 25 32.54 -58.31 -7.75
N LEU A 26 33.04 -58.48 -8.98
CA LEU A 26 33.09 -57.38 -9.96
C LEU A 26 31.69 -56.95 -10.38
N ALA A 27 30.78 -57.90 -10.64
CA ALA A 27 29.39 -57.60 -10.98
C ALA A 27 28.64 -56.91 -9.82
N GLU A 28 28.83 -57.36 -8.57
CA GLU A 28 28.28 -56.67 -7.38
C GLU A 28 28.80 -55.24 -7.26
N ARG A 29 30.11 -55.06 -7.40
CA ARG A 29 30.72 -53.73 -7.33
C ARG A 29 30.23 -52.80 -8.45
N GLU A 30 30.03 -53.31 -9.66
CA GLU A 30 29.45 -52.53 -10.77
C GLU A 30 28.01 -52.11 -10.47
N ILE A 31 27.20 -52.99 -9.87
CA ILE A 31 25.84 -52.67 -9.43
C ILE A 31 25.86 -51.60 -8.34
N GLU A 32 26.72 -51.74 -7.33
CA GLU A 32 26.87 -50.77 -6.24
C GLU A 32 27.34 -49.40 -6.72
N LEU A 33 28.37 -49.36 -7.59
CA LEU A 33 28.83 -48.11 -8.20
C LEU A 33 27.71 -47.46 -9.00
N GLY A 34 26.94 -48.24 -9.76
CA GLY A 34 25.77 -47.74 -10.47
C GLY A 34 24.69 -47.17 -9.54
N GLN A 35 24.48 -47.75 -8.35
CA GLN A 35 23.56 -47.21 -7.33
C GLN A 35 24.09 -45.91 -6.73
N LEU A 36 25.38 -45.86 -6.36
CA LEU A 36 26.01 -44.66 -5.81
C LEU A 36 25.99 -43.49 -6.82
N THR A 37 26.26 -43.74 -8.10
CA THR A 37 26.18 -42.70 -9.14
C THR A 37 24.75 -42.17 -9.29
N ARG A 38 23.73 -43.03 -9.22
CA ARG A 38 22.32 -42.59 -9.25
C ARG A 38 21.95 -41.77 -8.01
N GLN A 39 22.40 -42.19 -6.82
CA GLN A 39 22.17 -41.44 -5.58
C GLN A 39 22.87 -40.08 -5.60
N ALA A 40 24.11 -40.01 -6.09
CA ALA A 40 24.85 -38.76 -6.24
C ALA A 40 24.10 -37.80 -7.20
N ARG A 41 23.64 -38.32 -8.35
CA ARG A 41 22.87 -37.52 -9.32
C ARG A 41 21.55 -37.00 -8.74
N LEU A 42 20.82 -37.81 -7.97
CA LEU A 42 19.60 -37.37 -7.28
C LEU A 42 19.89 -36.32 -6.20
N ALA A 43 21.04 -36.41 -5.52
CA ALA A 43 21.47 -35.41 -4.56
C ALA A 43 21.84 -34.09 -5.25
N GLU A 44 22.52 -34.14 -6.39
CA GLU A 44 22.83 -32.98 -7.23
C GLU A 44 21.57 -32.30 -7.76
N GLU A 45 20.59 -33.06 -8.25
CA GLU A 45 19.31 -32.53 -8.71
C GLU A 45 18.55 -31.82 -7.58
N ARG A 46 18.52 -32.41 -6.38
CA ARG A 46 17.91 -31.78 -5.19
C ARG A 46 18.65 -30.53 -4.74
N ALA A 47 19.98 -30.52 -4.82
CA ALA A 47 20.78 -29.35 -4.51
C ALA A 47 20.49 -28.21 -5.49
N ALA A 48 20.44 -28.50 -6.80
CA ALA A 48 20.09 -27.53 -7.83
C ALA A 48 18.66 -26.97 -7.64
N GLU A 49 17.69 -27.81 -7.25
CA GLU A 49 16.33 -27.35 -6.92
C GLU A 49 16.29 -26.47 -5.66
N ALA A 50 17.11 -26.78 -4.65
CA ALA A 50 17.22 -25.97 -3.44
C ALA A 50 17.86 -24.60 -3.73
N GLU A 51 18.93 -24.56 -4.53
CA GLU A 51 19.56 -23.32 -5.01
C GLU A 51 18.57 -22.47 -5.83
N GLY A 52 17.83 -23.10 -6.74
CA GLY A 52 16.79 -22.41 -7.51
C GLY A 52 15.70 -21.78 -6.63
N ARG A 53 15.25 -22.50 -5.59
CA ARG A 53 14.30 -21.96 -4.60
C ARG A 53 14.90 -20.83 -3.78
N TRP A 54 16.16 -20.93 -3.38
CA TRP A 54 16.84 -19.89 -2.62
C TRP A 54 16.96 -18.59 -3.42
N HIS A 55 17.41 -18.65 -4.68
CA HIS A 55 17.45 -17.47 -5.55
C HIS A 55 16.06 -16.87 -5.82
N ALA A 56 15.03 -17.69 -5.93
CA ALA A 56 13.66 -17.19 -6.07
C ALA A 56 13.19 -16.43 -4.81
N LEU A 57 13.57 -16.90 -3.61
CA LEU A 57 13.28 -16.20 -2.36
C LEU A 57 14.11 -14.92 -2.22
N GLU A 58 15.41 -14.97 -2.53
CA GLU A 58 16.30 -13.80 -2.55
C GLU A 58 15.74 -12.69 -3.44
N LYS A 59 15.31 -13.03 -4.66
CA LYS A 59 14.66 -12.09 -5.57
C LYS A 59 13.38 -11.48 -4.97
N ARG A 60 12.54 -12.28 -4.31
CA ARG A 60 11.32 -11.78 -3.66
C ARG A 60 11.64 -10.83 -2.50
N VAL A 61 12.69 -11.11 -1.74
CA VAL A 61 13.14 -10.22 -0.65
C VAL A 61 13.59 -8.88 -1.23
N ILE A 62 14.45 -8.90 -2.26
CA ILE A 62 14.90 -7.67 -2.94
C ILE A 62 13.72 -6.87 -3.51
N GLU A 63 12.76 -7.54 -4.15
CA GLU A 63 11.54 -6.88 -4.66
C GLU A 63 10.70 -6.28 -3.52
N SER A 64 10.61 -6.95 -2.38
CA SER A 64 9.87 -6.43 -1.21
C SER A 64 10.58 -5.23 -0.59
N GLU A 65 11.91 -5.23 -0.48
CA GLU A 65 12.72 -4.10 -0.01
C GLU A 65 12.59 -2.88 -0.93
N GLN A 66 12.53 -3.10 -2.24
CA GLN A 66 12.29 -2.00 -3.18
C GLN A 66 10.90 -1.38 -3.00
N ARG A 67 9.88 -2.20 -2.71
CA ARG A 67 8.52 -1.71 -2.44
C ARG A 67 8.47 -0.91 -1.14
N THR A 68 9.13 -1.36 -0.07
CA THR A 68 9.16 -0.62 1.20
C THR A 68 9.90 0.71 1.03
N LEU A 69 11.04 0.73 0.35
CA LEU A 69 11.75 1.96 0.02
C LEU A 69 10.88 2.90 -0.81
N SER A 70 10.18 2.41 -1.85
CA SER A 70 9.26 3.25 -2.64
C SER A 70 8.17 3.87 -1.77
N ALA A 71 7.53 3.08 -0.91
CA ALA A 71 6.50 3.54 0.00
C ALA A 71 7.04 4.60 0.98
N GLU A 72 8.25 4.43 1.51
CA GLU A 72 8.90 5.44 2.37
C GLU A 72 9.15 6.77 1.64
N HIS A 73 9.57 6.73 0.38
CA HIS A 73 9.76 7.95 -0.42
C HIS A 73 8.42 8.66 -0.68
N GLU A 74 7.35 7.90 -0.94
CA GLU A 74 6.00 8.44 -1.08
C GLU A 74 5.51 9.08 0.21
N LEU A 75 5.71 8.43 1.37
CA LEU A 75 5.35 8.99 2.68
C LEU A 75 6.11 10.29 2.96
N LYS A 76 7.42 10.35 2.68
CA LYS A 76 8.21 11.58 2.81
C LYS A 76 7.70 12.69 1.89
N ARG A 77 7.25 12.35 0.68
CA ARG A 77 6.66 13.31 -0.26
C ARG A 77 5.29 13.80 0.22
N LEU A 78 4.42 12.92 0.73
CA LEU A 78 3.14 13.31 1.31
C LEU A 78 3.35 14.21 2.54
N GLN A 79 4.32 13.88 3.39
CA GLN A 79 4.67 14.69 4.55
C GLN A 79 5.15 16.08 4.16
N SER A 80 5.99 16.21 3.12
CA SER A 80 6.42 17.52 2.64
C SER A 80 5.26 18.34 2.06
N MET A 81 4.35 17.71 1.30
CA MET A 81 3.14 18.39 0.80
C MET A 81 2.20 18.84 1.94
N LEU A 82 2.02 18.03 2.97
CA LEU A 82 1.23 18.43 4.14
C LEU A 82 1.88 19.59 4.89
N SER A 83 3.21 19.60 5.02
CA SER A 83 3.92 20.71 5.64
C SER A 83 3.81 22.01 4.83
N SER A 84 3.86 21.95 3.50
CA SER A 84 3.68 23.13 2.65
C SER A 84 2.24 23.65 2.70
N LEU A 85 1.25 22.76 2.67
CA LEU A 85 -0.17 23.13 2.82
C LEU A 85 -0.45 23.73 4.20
N GLY A 86 0.17 23.20 5.26
CA GLY A 86 0.08 23.77 6.60
C GLY A 86 0.64 25.19 6.69
N LEU A 87 1.77 25.46 6.02
CA LEU A 87 2.35 26.80 5.93
C LEU A 87 1.46 27.76 5.11
N GLU A 88 0.89 27.30 4.00
CA GLU A 88 -0.05 28.09 3.19
C GLU A 88 -1.32 28.43 3.98
N LEU A 89 -1.87 27.47 4.72
CA LEU A 89 -3.05 27.69 5.55
C LEU A 89 -2.77 28.69 6.68
N ALA A 90 -1.64 28.56 7.38
CA ALA A 90 -1.22 29.53 8.39
C ALA A 90 -1.04 30.94 7.81
N ARG A 91 -0.51 31.05 6.60
CA ARG A 91 -0.40 32.33 5.88
C ARG A 91 -1.78 32.91 5.54
N ARG A 92 -2.71 32.09 5.05
CA ARG A 92 -4.09 32.52 4.76
C ARG A 92 -4.84 32.95 6.01
N GLU A 93 -4.63 32.29 7.14
CA GLU A 93 -5.19 32.69 8.42
C GLU A 93 -4.66 34.06 8.88
N GLN A 94 -3.35 34.31 8.73
CA GLN A 94 -2.76 35.62 9.02
C GLN A 94 -3.31 36.72 8.11
N GLU A 95 -3.44 36.45 6.80
CA GLU A 95 -4.06 37.38 5.85
C GLU A 95 -5.53 37.67 6.22
N ALA A 96 -6.30 36.66 6.61
CA ALA A 96 -7.68 36.83 7.03
C ALA A 96 -7.80 37.63 8.34
N GLU A 97 -6.89 37.43 9.29
CA GLU A 97 -6.89 38.18 10.55
C GLU A 97 -6.49 39.65 10.33
N ALA A 98 -5.53 39.92 9.43
CA ALA A 98 -5.19 41.29 9.04
C ALA A 98 -6.38 42.03 8.44
N LEU A 99 -7.11 41.38 7.51
CA LEU A 99 -8.32 41.95 6.91
C LEU A 99 -9.44 42.18 7.94
N ARG A 100 -9.56 41.34 8.97
CA ARG A 100 -10.51 41.56 10.07
C ARG A 100 -10.16 42.81 10.89
N VAL A 101 -8.89 42.98 11.23
CA VAL A 101 -8.41 44.17 11.95
C VAL A 101 -8.67 45.43 11.13
N GLU A 102 -8.39 45.41 9.82
CA GLU A 102 -8.70 46.54 8.92
C GLU A 102 -10.20 46.83 8.86
N ALA A 103 -11.05 45.80 8.75
CA ALA A 103 -12.50 45.97 8.74
C ALA A 103 -13.04 46.57 10.05
N ASP A 104 -12.50 46.16 11.19
CA ASP A 104 -12.88 46.71 12.49
C ASP A 104 -12.37 48.16 12.69
N ASP A 105 -11.21 48.51 12.14
CA ASP A 105 -10.73 49.90 12.14
C ASP A 105 -11.62 50.81 11.29
N LEU A 106 -11.97 50.37 10.07
CA LEU A 106 -12.91 51.11 9.20
C LEU A 106 -14.28 51.30 9.85
N ARG A 107 -14.79 50.29 10.58
CA ARG A 107 -16.02 50.42 11.37
C ARG A 107 -15.90 51.50 12.44
N ARG A 108 -14.81 51.52 13.22
CA ARG A 108 -14.56 52.56 14.22
C ARG A 108 -14.44 53.95 13.60
N GLN A 109 -13.80 54.07 12.44
CA GLN A 109 -13.70 55.35 11.72
C GLN A 109 -15.09 55.85 11.28
N LEU A 110 -15.95 54.97 10.77
CA LEU A 110 -17.33 55.30 10.41
C LEU A 110 -18.17 55.71 11.62
N GLU A 111 -18.10 54.96 12.72
CA GLU A 111 -18.78 55.31 13.97
C GLU A 111 -18.34 56.68 14.50
N ALA A 112 -17.03 56.96 14.49
CA ALA A 112 -16.48 58.25 14.91
C ALA A 112 -16.87 59.40 13.96
N ALA A 113 -17.04 59.13 12.67
CA ALA A 113 -17.53 60.13 11.70
C ALA A 113 -19.02 60.41 11.91
N LEU A 114 -19.83 59.38 12.16
CA LEU A 114 -21.25 59.51 12.47
C LEU A 114 -21.49 60.27 13.79
N ALA A 115 -20.70 59.99 14.84
CA ALA A 115 -20.77 60.73 16.10
C ALA A 115 -20.46 62.23 15.91
N ARG A 116 -19.40 62.55 15.15
CA ARG A 116 -19.06 63.95 14.81
C ARG A 116 -20.14 64.65 14.00
N ALA A 117 -20.80 63.95 13.08
CA ALA A 117 -21.90 64.51 12.31
C ALA A 117 -23.15 64.78 13.18
N ALA A 118 -23.43 63.93 14.16
CA ALA A 118 -24.53 64.11 15.11
C ALA A 118 -24.31 65.35 16.00
N ASP A 119 -23.08 65.58 16.48
CA ASP A 119 -22.75 66.76 17.30
C ASP A 119 -22.90 68.09 16.54
N ILE A 120 -22.65 68.10 15.22
CA ILE A 120 -22.78 69.32 14.39
C ILE A 120 -24.27 69.65 14.09
N GLY A 121 -25.18 68.68 14.21
CA GLY A 121 -26.58 68.81 13.80
C GLY A 121 -27.56 69.31 14.86
N PHE A 122 -27.16 69.55 16.11
CA PHE A 122 -28.10 69.71 17.23
C PHE A 122 -28.39 71.16 17.70
N GLU A 123 -27.81 72.21 17.10
CA GLU A 123 -28.06 73.61 17.54
C GLU A 123 -29.01 74.44 16.64
N GLY A 124 -29.77 73.82 15.73
CA GLY A 124 -30.73 74.54 14.87
C GLY A 124 -32.18 74.19 15.16
N GLU A 125 -32.85 74.92 16.05
CA GLU A 125 -34.32 74.96 16.13
C GLU A 125 -34.88 75.59 14.83
N GLY A 126 -35.07 74.76 13.82
CA GLY A 126 -35.75 75.12 12.58
C GLY A 126 -36.44 73.87 12.05
N GLU A 127 -37.76 73.93 11.91
CA GLU A 127 -38.61 72.87 11.39
C GLU A 127 -37.93 72.16 10.20
N PRO A 128 -37.62 70.85 10.30
CA PRO A 128 -36.79 70.17 9.32
C PRO A 128 -37.60 70.01 8.03
N ARG A 129 -37.34 70.88 7.05
CA ARG A 129 -37.69 70.58 5.67
C ARG A 129 -36.90 69.33 5.27
N PRO A 130 -37.58 68.22 4.89
CA PRO A 130 -36.87 67.02 4.47
C PRO A 130 -36.05 67.37 3.23
N ASP A 131 -34.72 67.39 3.40
CA ASP A 131 -33.80 67.63 2.32
C ASP A 131 -34.01 66.54 1.24
N PRO A 132 -34.13 66.90 -0.04
CA PRO A 132 -34.34 65.92 -1.11
C PRO A 132 -33.22 64.88 -1.20
N ALA A 133 -32.02 65.22 -0.72
CA ALA A 133 -30.89 64.31 -0.59
C ALA A 133 -31.14 63.19 0.43
N THR A 134 -31.74 63.51 1.59
CA THR A 134 -32.06 62.51 2.62
C THR A 134 -33.17 61.58 2.16
N ASN A 135 -34.17 62.09 1.45
CA ASN A 135 -35.19 61.25 0.84
C ASN A 135 -34.59 60.31 -0.22
N PHE A 136 -33.66 60.77 -1.07
CA PHE A 136 -33.00 59.89 -2.03
C PHE A 136 -32.18 58.78 -1.35
N LEU A 137 -31.40 59.10 -0.32
CA LEU A 137 -30.64 58.11 0.45
C LEU A 137 -31.55 57.05 1.09
N VAL A 138 -32.67 57.47 1.67
CA VAL A 138 -33.60 56.54 2.32
C VAL A 138 -34.39 55.70 1.32
N THR A 139 -34.79 56.28 0.17
CA THR A 139 -35.68 55.58 -0.78
C THR A 139 -34.91 54.72 -1.78
N GLU A 140 -33.76 55.17 -2.27
CA GLU A 140 -33.00 54.50 -3.34
C GLU A 140 -31.81 53.70 -2.79
N VAL A 141 -31.06 54.24 -1.82
CA VAL A 141 -29.83 53.58 -1.33
C VAL A 141 -30.13 52.52 -0.26
N ALA A 142 -31.11 52.74 0.62
CA ALA A 142 -31.48 51.77 1.64
C ALA A 142 -31.86 50.37 1.10
N PRO A 143 -32.66 50.22 0.02
CA PRO A 143 -32.94 48.90 -0.55
C PRO A 143 -31.70 48.23 -1.16
N ILE A 144 -30.77 48.98 -1.76
CA ILE A 144 -29.51 48.43 -2.27
C ILE A 144 -28.64 47.91 -1.13
N LEU A 145 -28.52 48.68 -0.04
CA LEU A 145 -27.77 48.26 1.14
C LEU A 145 -28.38 47.02 1.80
N ARG A 146 -29.71 46.96 1.94
CA ARG A 146 -30.39 45.75 2.44
C ARG A 146 -30.14 44.55 1.54
N ALA A 147 -30.25 44.71 0.22
CA ALA A 147 -29.96 43.63 -0.73
C ALA A 147 -28.49 43.17 -0.65
N ALA A 148 -27.56 44.11 -0.45
CA ALA A 148 -26.15 43.79 -0.25
C ALA A 148 -25.90 43.06 1.07
N GLU A 149 -26.55 43.47 2.16
CA GLU A 149 -26.49 42.80 3.47
C GLU A 149 -27.06 41.38 3.40
N GLU A 150 -28.23 41.21 2.77
CA GLU A 150 -28.84 39.89 2.55
C GLU A 150 -27.96 38.98 1.68
N SER A 151 -27.33 39.54 0.65
CA SER A 151 -26.38 38.83 -0.22
C SER A 151 -25.14 38.40 0.57
N ALA A 152 -24.52 39.30 1.34
CA ALA A 152 -23.39 38.98 2.20
C ALA A 152 -23.74 37.91 3.26
N ALA A 153 -24.92 38.01 3.88
CA ALA A 153 -25.41 37.01 4.82
C ALA A 153 -25.67 35.65 4.15
N LYS A 154 -26.08 35.63 2.88
CA LYS A 154 -26.21 34.39 2.10
C LYS A 154 -24.85 33.77 1.78
N VAL A 155 -23.88 34.57 1.33
CA VAL A 155 -22.52 34.10 1.04
C VAL A 155 -21.84 33.54 2.30
N LEU A 156 -21.94 34.22 3.43
CA LEU A 156 -21.38 33.73 4.71
C LEU A 156 -22.03 32.41 5.16
N ARG A 157 -23.35 32.26 4.97
CA ARG A 157 -24.02 30.98 5.26
C ARG A 157 -23.56 29.86 4.34
N GLN A 158 -23.39 30.14 3.05
CA GLN A 158 -22.87 29.17 2.09
C GLN A 158 -21.42 28.78 2.40
N ALA A 159 -20.56 29.75 2.75
CA ALA A 159 -19.18 29.48 3.14
C ALA A 159 -19.08 28.65 4.42
N ARG A 160 -19.94 28.92 5.42
CA ARG A 160 -20.02 28.10 6.64
C ARG A 160 -20.48 26.68 6.35
N ALA A 161 -21.54 26.52 5.57
CA ALA A 161 -22.03 25.19 5.17
C ALA A 161 -20.96 24.39 4.40
N ALA A 162 -20.23 25.04 3.48
CA ALA A 162 -19.14 24.41 2.75
C ALA A 162 -17.98 24.02 3.67
N SER A 163 -17.59 24.88 4.62
CA SER A 163 -16.53 24.58 5.59
C SER A 163 -16.91 23.46 6.56
N GLU A 164 -18.17 23.41 7.00
CA GLU A 164 -18.69 22.32 7.83
C GLU A 164 -18.68 20.99 7.07
N GLN A 165 -19.07 21.02 5.78
CA GLN A 165 -19.02 19.84 4.92
C GLN A 165 -17.58 19.36 4.69
N GLU A 166 -16.64 20.28 4.45
CA GLU A 166 -15.22 19.94 4.29
C GLU A 166 -14.62 19.36 5.58
N ARG A 167 -14.96 19.91 6.75
CA ARG A 167 -14.57 19.35 8.04
C ARG A 167 -15.11 17.93 8.22
N ALA A 168 -16.38 17.69 7.91
CA ALA A 168 -16.97 16.37 7.99
C ALA A 168 -16.24 15.35 7.09
N HIS A 169 -15.86 15.73 5.87
CA HIS A 169 -15.08 14.89 4.97
C HIS A 169 -13.67 14.61 5.49
N MET A 170 -13.00 15.61 6.08
CA MET A 170 -11.67 15.42 6.68
C MET A 170 -11.72 14.50 7.90
N ASP A 171 -12.75 14.62 8.74
CA ASP A 171 -12.96 13.76 9.90
C ASP A 171 -13.26 12.31 9.47
N GLU A 172 -14.06 12.11 8.41
CA GLU A 172 -14.31 10.80 7.82
C GLU A 172 -13.03 10.16 7.27
N ALA A 173 -12.25 10.91 6.48
CA ALA A 173 -10.98 10.44 5.95
C ALA A 173 -9.97 10.10 7.06
N ARG A 174 -9.94 10.89 8.14
CA ARG A 174 -9.11 10.62 9.31
C ARG A 174 -9.56 9.35 10.02
N GLY A 175 -10.86 9.12 10.18
CA GLY A 175 -11.42 7.90 10.74
C GLY A 175 -11.03 6.67 9.92
N GLU A 176 -11.10 6.76 8.59
CA GLU A 176 -10.70 5.67 7.69
C GLU A 176 -9.19 5.34 7.82
N LEU A 177 -8.33 6.36 7.85
CA LEU A 177 -6.89 6.18 8.03
C LEU A 177 -6.56 5.55 9.40
N GLN A 178 -7.24 5.97 10.47
CA GLN A 178 -7.07 5.38 11.79
C GLN A 178 -7.51 3.91 11.83
N ALA A 179 -8.62 3.57 11.16
CA ALA A 179 -9.06 2.18 11.04
C ALA A 179 -8.03 1.33 10.28
N GLN A 180 -7.50 1.84 9.16
CA GLN A 180 -6.45 1.15 8.39
C GLN A 180 -5.17 0.96 9.22
N LEU A 181 -4.74 1.96 9.98
CA LEU A 181 -3.61 1.84 10.91
C LEU A 181 -3.86 0.78 11.99
N GLY A 182 -5.11 0.67 12.48
CA GLY A 182 -5.52 -0.40 13.41
C GLY A 182 -5.35 -1.80 12.82
N VAL A 183 -5.72 -1.99 11.55
CA VAL A 183 -5.54 -3.27 10.85
C VAL A 183 -4.05 -3.60 10.69
N ILE A 184 -3.24 -2.62 10.27
CA ILE A 184 -1.79 -2.81 10.07
C ILE A 184 -1.08 -3.12 11.40
N THR A 185 -1.41 -2.42 12.47
CA THR A 185 -0.81 -2.66 13.79
C THR A 185 -1.18 -4.03 14.35
N THR A 186 -2.42 -4.47 14.15
CA THR A 186 -2.84 -5.84 14.53
C THR A 186 -2.07 -6.88 13.74
N TRP A 187 -1.99 -6.74 12.42
CA TRP A 187 -1.20 -7.61 11.56
C TRP A 187 0.29 -7.65 11.95
N TRP A 188 0.87 -6.50 12.29
CA TRP A 188 2.27 -6.42 12.74
C TRP A 188 2.50 -7.18 14.05
N ASN A 189 1.56 -7.09 14.99
CA ASN A 189 1.61 -7.85 16.24
C ASN A 189 1.51 -9.36 15.97
N ASP A 190 0.62 -9.79 15.07
CA ASP A 190 0.48 -11.19 14.68
C ASP A 190 1.77 -11.73 14.04
N VAL A 191 2.42 -10.92 13.18
CA VAL A 191 3.72 -11.27 12.58
C VAL A 191 4.80 -11.39 13.66
N HIS A 192 4.84 -10.47 14.62
CA HIS A 192 5.81 -10.53 15.73
C HIS A 192 5.63 -11.77 16.61
N GLU A 193 4.37 -12.16 16.88
CA GLU A 193 4.07 -13.36 17.66
C GLU A 193 4.61 -14.62 16.98
N VAL A 194 4.53 -14.70 15.65
CA VAL A 194 5.08 -15.83 14.88
C VAL A 194 6.61 -15.75 14.73
N LEU A 195 7.19 -14.54 14.67
CA LEU A 195 8.62 -14.36 14.48
C LEU A 195 9.45 -14.72 15.73
N ASN A 196 8.94 -14.42 16.92
CA ASN A 196 9.62 -14.71 18.19
C ASN A 196 10.04 -16.19 18.34
N PRO A 197 9.15 -17.20 18.18
CA PRO A 197 9.55 -18.60 18.30
C PRO A 197 10.54 -19.04 17.22
N ILE A 198 10.48 -18.47 16.00
CA ILE A 198 11.46 -18.75 14.95
C ILE A 198 12.85 -18.25 15.37
N GLN A 199 12.95 -17.06 15.97
CA GLN A 199 14.21 -16.53 16.49
C GLN A 199 14.74 -17.37 17.66
N GLU A 200 13.88 -17.78 18.58
CA GLU A 200 14.23 -18.69 19.66
C GLU A 200 14.75 -20.03 19.12
N ASN A 201 14.04 -20.65 18.17
CA ASN A 201 14.41 -21.90 17.52
C ASN A 201 15.75 -21.78 16.77
N LEU A 202 15.99 -20.68 16.04
CA LEU A 202 17.26 -20.40 15.37
C LEU A 202 18.41 -20.25 16.36
N SER A 203 18.18 -19.55 17.48
CA SER A 203 19.18 -19.38 18.53
C SER A 203 19.50 -20.71 19.22
N ALA A 204 18.49 -21.55 19.45
CA ALA A 204 18.65 -22.89 19.99
C ALA A 204 19.39 -23.81 19.00
N ALA A 205 19.04 -23.78 17.71
CA ALA A 205 19.74 -24.53 16.67
C ALA A 205 21.20 -24.09 16.55
N ARG A 206 21.49 -22.78 16.64
CA ARG A 206 22.86 -22.24 16.65
C ARG A 206 23.66 -22.75 17.84
N LYS A 207 23.12 -22.68 19.06
CA LYS A 207 23.75 -23.26 20.26
C LYS A 207 24.01 -24.75 20.11
N THR A 208 23.01 -25.49 19.60
CA THR A 208 23.15 -26.93 19.35
C THR A 208 24.25 -27.21 18.33
N ILE A 209 24.39 -26.42 17.26
CA ILE A 209 25.48 -26.55 16.27
C ILE A 209 26.85 -26.26 16.92
N GLU A 210 26.92 -25.25 17.78
CA GLU A 210 28.13 -24.89 18.53
C GLU A 210 28.56 -26.03 19.48
N ASP A 211 27.61 -26.64 20.20
CA ASP A 211 27.83 -27.81 21.05
C ASP A 211 28.14 -29.08 20.23
N ILE A 212 27.50 -29.25 19.07
CA ILE A 212 27.70 -30.36 18.15
C ILE A 212 29.12 -30.35 17.57
N GLY A 213 29.78 -29.20 17.40
CA GLY A 213 31.21 -29.14 17.03
C GLY A 213 32.11 -30.05 17.88
N VAL A 214 31.66 -30.41 19.09
CA VAL A 214 32.31 -31.34 20.02
C VAL A 214 31.79 -32.79 19.92
N GLN A 215 30.58 -33.03 19.38
CA GLN A 215 29.89 -34.34 19.26
C GLN A 215 29.59 -34.82 17.80
N VAL A 216 30.01 -34.09 16.75
CA VAL A 216 29.67 -34.26 15.31
C VAL A 216 29.77 -35.69 14.74
N ARG A 217 30.47 -36.64 15.37
CA ARG A 217 30.69 -37.95 14.73
C ARG A 217 29.57 -39.00 14.91
N GLU A 218 28.64 -38.85 15.85
CA GLU A 218 27.65 -39.93 16.14
C GLU A 218 26.16 -39.54 16.05
N ALA A 219 25.79 -38.26 15.98
CA ALA A 219 24.42 -37.83 16.27
C ALA A 219 23.66 -37.12 15.13
N LEU A 220 24.07 -37.20 13.85
CA LEU A 220 23.48 -36.37 12.76
C LEU A 220 22.01 -36.66 12.36
N PHE A 221 21.30 -37.56 13.04
CA PHE A 221 19.92 -37.95 12.70
C PHE A 221 18.80 -36.96 13.14
N PRO A 222 18.87 -36.27 14.31
CA PRO A 222 17.81 -35.37 14.77
C PRO A 222 17.71 -34.04 13.99
N LEU A 223 18.77 -33.63 13.28
CA LEU A 223 18.84 -32.34 12.56
C LEU A 223 17.79 -32.23 11.44
N GLY A 224 17.39 -33.36 10.84
CA GLY A 224 16.35 -33.38 9.81
C GLY A 224 14.95 -33.00 10.33
N GLY A 225 14.67 -33.28 11.61
CA GLY A 225 13.39 -32.92 12.23
C GLY A 225 13.23 -31.41 12.42
N LEU A 226 14.30 -30.74 12.87
CA LEU A 226 14.31 -29.30 13.12
C LEU A 226 14.19 -28.47 11.84
N ILE A 227 14.83 -28.90 10.74
CA ILE A 227 14.70 -28.23 9.44
C ILE A 227 13.26 -28.37 8.90
N GLY A 228 12.61 -29.50 9.17
CA GLY A 228 11.21 -29.73 8.82
C GLY A 228 10.24 -28.77 9.52
N THR A 229 10.42 -28.56 10.83
CA THR A 229 9.60 -27.59 11.60
C THR A 229 9.85 -26.15 11.15
N ILE A 230 11.10 -25.76 10.90
CA ILE A 230 11.42 -24.42 10.37
C ILE A 230 10.75 -24.20 9.01
N GLY A 231 10.74 -25.20 8.13
CA GLY A 231 10.05 -25.12 6.83
C GLY A 231 8.53 -24.91 6.96
N GLN A 232 7.88 -25.58 7.92
CA GLN A 232 6.46 -25.37 8.20
C GLN A 232 6.17 -23.99 8.80
N GLU A 233 7.02 -23.50 9.71
CA GLU A 233 6.90 -22.17 10.30
C GLU A 233 7.12 -21.06 9.26
N LEU A 234 8.11 -21.19 8.37
CA LEU A 234 8.32 -20.27 7.24
C LEU A 234 7.15 -20.28 6.25
N SER A 235 6.54 -21.44 6.01
CA SER A 235 5.35 -21.51 5.15
C SER A 235 4.15 -20.81 5.79
N LYS A 236 3.97 -20.89 7.11
CA LYS A 236 2.93 -20.14 7.83
C LYS A 236 3.24 -18.64 7.83
N LEU A 237 4.50 -18.27 8.08
CA LEU A 237 4.95 -16.87 8.02
C LEU A 237 4.70 -16.28 6.62
N SER A 238 4.96 -17.02 5.55
CA SER A 238 4.67 -16.59 4.18
C SER A 238 3.18 -16.34 3.91
N GLN A 239 2.28 -17.08 4.57
CA GLN A 239 0.84 -16.90 4.42
C GLN A 239 0.36 -15.68 5.20
N ILE A 240 0.97 -15.41 6.36
CA ILE A 240 0.63 -14.28 7.24
C ILE A 240 1.31 -12.99 6.77
N SER A 241 2.49 -13.06 6.17
CA SER A 241 3.30 -11.90 5.78
C SER A 241 2.81 -11.19 4.52
N SER A 242 1.80 -11.71 3.83
CA SER A 242 1.12 -10.93 2.80
C SER A 242 0.26 -9.88 3.49
N PRO A 243 0.67 -8.59 3.51
CA PRO A 243 -0.11 -7.57 4.17
C PRO A 243 -1.50 -7.54 3.53
N PRO A 244 -2.58 -7.39 4.32
CA PRO A 244 -3.90 -7.19 3.75
C PRO A 244 -3.84 -5.91 2.93
N ILE A 245 -3.81 -6.05 1.60
CA ILE A 245 -3.93 -4.91 0.71
C ILE A 245 -5.38 -4.43 0.91
N PRO A 246 -5.61 -3.21 1.43
CA PRO A 246 -6.96 -2.70 1.59
C PRO A 246 -7.57 -2.60 0.20
N SER A 247 -8.37 -3.60 -0.15
CA SER A 247 -8.99 -3.67 -1.46
C SER A 247 -10.00 -2.54 -1.55
N GLN A 248 -9.96 -1.77 -2.64
CA GLN A 248 -10.95 -0.72 -2.94
C GLN A 248 -12.41 -1.23 -2.87
N SER A 249 -12.60 -2.56 -2.89
CA SER A 249 -13.88 -3.25 -2.74
C SER A 249 -14.64 -2.94 -1.44
N GLU A 250 -13.96 -2.66 -0.31
CA GLU A 250 -14.66 -2.29 0.92
C GLU A 250 -15.16 -0.83 0.89
N ARG A 251 -14.46 0.06 0.17
CA ARG A 251 -14.93 1.46 -0.06
C ARG A 251 -16.18 1.52 -0.92
N ASP A 252 -16.33 0.60 -1.87
CA ASP A 252 -17.52 0.55 -2.74
C ASP A 252 -18.71 -0.15 -2.08
N ALA A 253 -18.46 -1.05 -1.12
CA ALA A 253 -19.52 -1.70 -0.33
C ALA A 253 -20.20 -0.70 0.64
N ALA A 254 -19.42 0.12 1.34
CA ALA A 254 -19.97 1.15 2.25
C ALA A 254 -20.78 2.22 1.50
N LYS A 255 -20.37 2.61 0.28
CA LYS A 255 -21.12 3.55 -0.56
C LYS A 255 -22.40 2.97 -1.20
N ARG A 256 -22.57 1.65 -1.24
CA ARG A 256 -23.77 1.02 -1.79
C ARG A 256 -24.96 1.02 -0.83
N ASP A 257 -24.70 0.99 0.48
CA ASP A 257 -25.78 1.00 1.50
C ASP A 257 -26.41 2.39 1.70
N GLU A 258 -25.69 3.49 1.43
CA GLU A 258 -26.29 4.83 1.44
C GLU A 258 -27.15 5.16 0.20
N ARG A 259 -27.08 4.34 -0.85
CA ARG A 259 -27.94 4.46 -2.05
C ARG A 259 -29.11 3.49 -2.07
N ALA A 260 -29.50 2.93 -0.92
CA ALA A 260 -30.81 2.32 -0.80
C ALA A 260 -31.89 3.40 -0.98
N PRO A 261 -32.69 3.35 -2.06
CA PRO A 261 -33.74 4.34 -2.28
C PRO A 261 -34.75 4.22 -1.14
N LEU A 262 -34.98 5.33 -0.43
CA LEU A 262 -36.05 5.48 0.55
C LEU A 262 -37.34 4.81 0.01
N PRO A 263 -38.05 4.00 0.81
CA PRO A 263 -39.29 3.36 0.37
C PRO A 263 -40.25 4.45 -0.10
N ARG A 264 -40.44 4.46 -1.43
CA ARG A 264 -41.33 5.37 -2.13
C ARG A 264 -42.73 5.11 -1.59
N ARG A 265 -43.26 6.03 -0.78
CA ARG A 265 -44.66 6.02 -0.33
C ARG A 265 -45.55 5.74 -1.54
N GLU A 266 -46.16 4.57 -1.55
CA GLU A 266 -47.20 4.17 -2.50
C GLU A 266 -48.39 5.12 -2.35
N ARG A 267 -48.38 6.22 -3.11
CA ARG A 267 -49.61 6.91 -3.48
C ARG A 267 -50.23 6.12 -4.60
N SER A 268 -51.26 5.36 -4.22
CA SER A 268 -52.23 4.75 -5.10
C SER A 268 -52.80 5.80 -6.07
N GLN A 269 -52.30 5.83 -7.30
CA GLN A 269 -52.98 6.43 -8.43
C GLN A 269 -52.99 5.44 -9.59
N LYS A 270 -54.07 4.66 -9.55
CA LYS A 270 -54.82 4.09 -10.66
C LYS A 270 -54.69 4.97 -11.92
N GLY A 271 -54.05 4.46 -12.97
CA GLY A 271 -53.94 5.18 -14.24
C GLY A 271 -52.98 4.51 -15.23
N GLU A 272 -53.54 3.61 -16.03
CA GLU A 272 -53.16 3.27 -17.41
C GLU A 272 -51.74 2.76 -17.73
N ARG A 273 -51.73 1.47 -18.10
CA ARG A 273 -50.69 0.79 -18.87
C ARG A 273 -50.44 1.51 -20.19
N LEU A 274 -49.21 1.96 -20.41
CA LEU A 274 -48.61 2.04 -21.73
C LEU A 274 -47.36 1.15 -21.74
N THR A 275 -47.54 -0.07 -22.23
CA THR A 275 -46.45 -0.94 -22.67
C THR A 275 -45.96 -0.43 -24.01
N VAL A 276 -44.75 0.12 -24.04
CA VAL A 276 -44.01 0.31 -25.29
C VAL A 276 -43.00 -0.82 -25.38
N SER A 277 -43.36 -1.84 -26.17
CA SER A 277 -42.44 -2.86 -26.64
C SER A 277 -41.51 -2.23 -27.68
N ILE A 278 -40.22 -2.20 -27.42
CA ILE A 278 -39.20 -1.96 -28.44
C ILE A 278 -38.52 -3.30 -28.65
N GLU A 279 -38.93 -3.98 -29.70
CA GLU A 279 -38.33 -5.21 -30.21
C GLU A 279 -37.84 -4.89 -31.64
N GLU A 280 -36.70 -5.51 -31.99
CA GLU A 280 -36.04 -5.48 -33.31
C GLU A 280 -35.39 -4.13 -33.71
N GLN A 281 -34.18 -4.06 -34.27
CA GLN A 281 -33.50 -4.96 -35.20
C GLN A 281 -32.07 -4.42 -35.39
N GLY A 282 -31.07 -5.27 -35.65
CA GLY A 282 -29.80 -4.77 -36.21
C GLY A 282 -28.56 -5.60 -35.93
N GLU A 283 -28.48 -6.78 -36.53
CA GLU A 283 -27.21 -7.40 -36.88
C GLU A 283 -26.30 -6.41 -37.63
N ARG A 284 -25.06 -6.23 -37.15
CA ARG A 284 -23.91 -6.00 -38.04
C ARG A 284 -22.68 -6.73 -37.52
N ARG A 285 -22.46 -7.90 -38.10
CA ARG A 285 -21.14 -8.50 -38.29
C ARG A 285 -20.31 -7.60 -39.21
N SER A 286 -19.08 -7.32 -38.80
CA SER A 286 -17.89 -7.01 -39.61
C SER A 286 -16.74 -7.14 -38.60
N GLU A 287 -15.92 -8.20 -38.51
CA GLU A 287 -15.18 -8.94 -39.55
C GLU A 287 -14.59 -8.02 -40.62
N THR A 288 -13.51 -7.34 -40.22
CA THR A 288 -12.36 -7.10 -41.08
C THR A 288 -11.09 -7.35 -40.26
N GLU A 289 -10.50 -8.53 -40.49
CA GLU A 289 -9.05 -8.68 -40.48
C GLU A 289 -8.42 -7.62 -41.40
N GLN A 290 -7.38 -6.92 -40.93
CA GLN A 290 -6.14 -6.74 -41.69
C GLN A 290 -5.07 -6.04 -40.86
N VAL A 291 -4.10 -6.84 -40.43
CA VAL A 291 -2.65 -6.65 -40.58
C VAL A 291 -2.12 -5.20 -40.54
N SER A 292 -1.43 -4.87 -39.45
CA SER A 292 -0.17 -4.12 -39.55
C SER A 292 0.81 -4.57 -38.50
N ALA A 293 1.75 -5.40 -38.94
CA ALA A 293 2.97 -5.73 -38.21
C ALA A 293 3.88 -4.48 -38.21
N GLY A 294 3.87 -3.75 -37.08
CA GLY A 294 4.85 -2.71 -36.79
C GLY A 294 6.10 -3.29 -36.11
N PRO A 295 7.29 -2.76 -36.40
CA PRO A 295 8.57 -3.37 -36.05
C PRO A 295 8.86 -3.32 -34.54
N ARG A 296 9.36 -4.44 -34.00
CA ARG A 296 9.90 -4.52 -32.63
C ARG A 296 11.12 -3.58 -32.51
N PRO A 297 11.10 -2.57 -31.63
CA PRO A 297 12.32 -1.82 -31.33
C PRO A 297 13.21 -2.66 -30.40
N GLY A 298 14.42 -2.95 -30.89
CA GLY A 298 15.67 -2.94 -30.15
C GLY A 298 15.75 -3.74 -28.84
N ARG A 299 16.44 -4.87 -28.90
CA ARG A 299 17.22 -5.39 -27.76
C ARG A 299 18.28 -4.33 -27.40
N GLY A 300 17.94 -3.44 -26.48
CA GLY A 300 18.89 -2.58 -25.80
C GLY A 300 19.69 -3.41 -24.81
N THR A 301 20.97 -3.60 -25.09
CA THR A 301 22.00 -4.05 -24.16
C THR A 301 22.10 -3.08 -22.98
N TRP A 302 21.38 -3.38 -21.90
CA TRP A 302 21.65 -2.83 -20.58
C TRP A 302 22.90 -3.52 -20.06
N TRP A 303 24.06 -2.87 -20.24
CA TRP A 303 25.22 -2.96 -19.36
C TRP A 303 26.03 -1.67 -19.59
N PRO A 304 25.99 -0.70 -18.66
CA PRO A 304 27.01 0.34 -18.60
C PRO A 304 27.70 0.27 -17.23
N ASN A 305 28.87 -0.36 -17.18
CA ASN A 305 30.00 -0.04 -16.29
C ASN A 305 30.98 -1.22 -16.23
N ALA A 306 31.74 -1.41 -17.31
CA ALA A 306 33.08 -1.94 -17.18
C ALA A 306 34.03 -0.73 -17.16
N GLU A 307 34.30 -0.23 -15.95
CA GLU A 307 35.38 0.72 -15.74
C GLU A 307 36.68 0.09 -16.24
N ARG A 308 37.29 0.71 -17.25
CA ARG A 308 38.64 0.38 -17.69
C ARG A 308 39.61 0.81 -16.57
N PRO A 309 40.54 -0.04 -16.12
CA PRO A 309 41.63 0.43 -15.30
C PRO A 309 42.52 1.35 -16.14
N ARG A 310 42.64 2.62 -15.70
CA ARG A 310 43.66 3.55 -16.20
C ARG A 310 45.02 2.94 -15.89
N ARG A 311 45.78 2.64 -16.94
CA ARG A 311 47.22 2.45 -16.85
C ARG A 311 47.84 3.80 -16.55
N GLU A 312 48.31 4.00 -15.33
CA GLU A 312 49.30 5.02 -15.04
C GLU A 312 50.66 4.51 -15.54
N THR A 313 51.04 5.01 -16.71
CA THR A 313 52.42 5.00 -17.19
C THR A 313 53.10 6.26 -16.69
N GLY A 314 54.04 6.07 -15.76
CA GLY A 314 55.30 6.80 -15.53
C GLY A 314 55.41 8.30 -15.74
N LEU A 315 55.94 8.98 -14.72
CA LEU A 315 57.27 9.61 -14.72
C LEU A 315 57.73 9.88 -13.29
#